data_AF-A0A0A1X7Z6-F1
#
_entry.id   AF-A0A0A1X7Z6-F1
#
_cell.length_a   1.000
_cell.length_b   1.000
_cell.length_c   1.000
_cell.angle_alpha   90.00
_cell.angle_beta   90.00
_cell.angle_gamma   90.00
#
_symmetry.space_group_name_H-M   'P 1'
#
loop_
_entity.id
_entity.type
_entity.pdbx_description
1 polymer ?
#
loop_
_entity_poly.entity_id
_entity_poly.type
_entity_poly.pdbx_seq_one_letter_code
_entity_poly.pdbx_strand_id
1 'polypeptide(L)'
;MRKLRRDVEDKVIVLIKNGYSARKIAEKLNISRQTVINVKKRQNIVQVVNAGGRPRKLTDGDARAVERLLRKNECRTPREAAAKLELQASTWTVRRSLNKIGMVAAVKQKKPALSERNVKARLHFCRERKDWTIEDWKRVIWSDETKINRYQSDGKAYFWHRPQEKLQRGQVKQTVKFGGGSLMIWG
;
A
#
# COMPACT_ATOMS: atom_id res chain seq x y z
N MET A 1 -38.95 -6.88 1.28
CA MET A 1 -40.06 -5.95 1.04
C MET A 1 -40.66 -6.29 -0.32
N ARG A 2 -41.94 -6.69 -0.39
CA ARG A 2 -42.59 -7.09 -1.65
C ARG A 2 -42.62 -5.89 -2.61
N LYS A 3 -42.21 -6.06 -3.86
CA LYS A 3 -42.28 -4.99 -4.87
C LYS A 3 -43.75 -4.66 -5.14
N LEU A 4 -44.06 -3.38 -5.33
CA LEU A 4 -45.39 -2.99 -5.79
C LEU A 4 -45.62 -3.55 -7.19
N ARG A 5 -46.90 -3.73 -7.50
CA ARG A 5 -47.33 -4.03 -8.87
C ARG A 5 -46.94 -2.83 -9.76
N ARG A 6 -46.40 -3.13 -10.95
CA ARG A 6 -45.67 -2.18 -11.81
C ARG A 6 -46.55 -1.00 -12.25
N ASP A 7 -47.83 -1.28 -12.50
CA ASP A 7 -48.91 -0.32 -12.74
C ASP A 7 -49.11 0.72 -11.64
N VAL A 8 -48.98 0.33 -10.37
CA VAL A 8 -49.11 1.26 -9.24
C VAL A 8 -47.83 2.08 -9.07
N GLU A 9 -46.66 1.51 -9.33
CA GLU A 9 -45.38 2.22 -9.28
C GLU A 9 -45.31 3.32 -10.37
N ASP A 10 -45.80 3.05 -11.58
CA ASP A 10 -45.87 4.04 -12.66
C ASP A 10 -46.81 5.21 -12.34
N LYS A 11 -47.98 4.93 -11.74
CA LYS A 11 -48.90 5.98 -11.26
C LYS A 11 -48.26 6.87 -10.20
N VAL A 12 -47.49 6.27 -9.28
CA VAL A 12 -46.72 7.03 -8.27
C VAL A 12 -45.70 7.94 -8.96
N ILE A 13 -44.96 7.44 -9.96
CA ILE A 13 -43.96 8.23 -10.69
C ILE A 13 -44.60 9.43 -11.40
N VAL A 14 -45.73 9.23 -12.08
CA VAL A 14 -46.46 10.32 -12.77
C VAL A 14 -46.91 11.38 -11.78
N LEU A 15 -47.49 11.00 -10.64
CA LEU A 15 -47.94 11.95 -9.62
C LEU A 15 -46.77 12.70 -8.96
N ILE A 16 -45.61 12.05 -8.80
CA ILE A 16 -44.39 12.71 -8.32
C ILE A 16 -43.91 13.76 -9.34
N LYS A 17 -43.89 13.44 -10.63
CA LYS A 17 -43.52 14.38 -11.71
C LYS A 17 -44.47 15.57 -11.78
N ASN A 18 -45.75 15.36 -11.49
CA ASN A 18 -46.78 16.40 -11.43
C ASN A 18 -46.72 17.25 -10.14
N GLY A 19 -45.67 17.11 -9.31
CA GLY A 19 -45.45 17.98 -8.14
C GLY A 19 -46.30 17.65 -6.91
N TYR A 20 -47.01 16.52 -6.88
CA TYR A 20 -47.81 16.15 -5.72
C TYR A 20 -46.94 15.75 -4.52
N SER A 21 -47.35 16.13 -3.30
CA SER A 21 -46.67 15.73 -2.08
C SER A 21 -46.84 14.23 -1.80
N ALA A 22 -45.86 13.59 -1.17
CA ALA A 22 -45.91 12.15 -0.86
C ALA A 22 -47.14 11.75 -0.01
N ARG A 23 -47.66 12.67 0.81
CA ARG A 23 -48.88 12.47 1.59
C ARG A 23 -50.13 12.43 0.69
N LYS A 24 -50.24 13.39 -0.23
CA LYS A 24 -51.35 13.47 -1.19
C LYS A 24 -51.38 12.28 -2.15
N ILE A 25 -50.20 11.77 -2.53
CA ILE A 25 -50.08 10.55 -3.35
C ILE A 25 -50.50 9.30 -2.57
N ALA A 26 -50.09 9.20 -1.30
CA ALA A 26 -50.45 8.09 -0.42
C ALA A 26 -51.98 7.99 -0.22
N GLU A 27 -52.63 9.12 0.03
CA GLU A 27 -54.10 9.21 0.13
C GLU A 27 -54.77 8.85 -1.20
N LYS A 28 -54.28 9.36 -2.34
CA LYS A 28 -54.90 9.15 -3.66
C LYS A 28 -54.79 7.72 -4.19
N LEU A 29 -53.72 7.00 -3.85
CA LEU A 29 -53.47 5.63 -4.30
C LEU A 29 -53.72 4.58 -3.21
N ASN A 30 -54.17 4.99 -2.02
CA ASN A 30 -54.37 4.15 -0.85
C ASN A 30 -53.14 3.27 -0.52
N ILE A 31 -51.95 3.88 -0.54
CA ILE A 31 -50.68 3.23 -0.24
C ILE A 31 -49.98 3.93 0.90
N SER A 32 -49.10 3.23 1.62
CA SER A 32 -48.36 3.85 2.71
C SER A 32 -47.49 5.02 2.20
N ARG A 33 -47.42 6.11 2.97
CA ARG A 33 -46.50 7.23 2.69
C ARG A 33 -45.06 6.76 2.53
N GLN A 34 -44.64 5.76 3.30
CA GLN A 34 -43.29 5.17 3.21
C GLN A 34 -43.05 4.49 1.86
N THR A 35 -44.07 3.88 1.27
CA THR A 35 -44.01 3.29 -0.08
C THR A 35 -43.70 4.35 -1.12
N VAL A 36 -44.39 5.50 -1.09
CA VAL A 36 -44.16 6.62 -2.02
C VAL A 36 -42.74 7.16 -1.87
N ILE A 37 -42.24 7.32 -0.63
CA ILE A 37 -40.86 7.74 -0.36
C ILE A 37 -39.85 6.72 -0.91
N ASN A 38 -40.11 5.42 -0.75
CA ASN A 38 -39.22 4.37 -1.25
C ASN A 38 -39.19 4.33 -2.79
N VAL A 39 -40.33 4.55 -3.47
CA VAL A 39 -40.37 4.71 -4.94
C VAL A 39 -39.59 5.94 -5.37
N LYS A 40 -39.76 7.07 -4.67
CA LYS A 40 -38.99 8.31 -4.91
C LYS A 40 -37.48 8.10 -4.79
N LYS A 41 -37.04 7.31 -3.79
CA LYS A 41 -35.63 6.91 -3.59
C LYS A 41 -35.12 5.97 -4.68
N ARG A 42 -35.90 4.97 -5.10
CA ARG A 42 -35.52 3.99 -6.14
C ARG A 42 -35.36 4.62 -7.52
N GLN A 43 -36.23 5.56 -7.85
CA GLN A 43 -36.21 6.28 -9.14
C GLN A 43 -35.18 7.41 -9.18
N ASN A 44 -34.36 7.53 -8.11
CA ASN A 44 -33.29 8.52 -7.98
C ASN A 44 -33.76 9.98 -8.19
N ILE A 45 -35.04 10.26 -7.93
CA ILE A 45 -35.66 11.59 -8.05
C ILE A 45 -35.15 12.51 -6.92
N VAL A 46 -34.53 11.94 -5.89
CA VAL A 46 -33.78 12.64 -4.84
C VAL A 46 -32.44 11.95 -4.70
N GLN A 47 -31.35 12.73 -4.69
CA GLN A 47 -30.01 12.25 -4.33
C GLN A 47 -30.07 11.62 -2.93
N VAL A 48 -30.04 10.29 -2.86
CA VAL A 48 -29.90 9.59 -1.59
C VAL A 48 -28.45 9.74 -1.15
N VAL A 49 -28.18 10.71 -0.28
CA VAL A 49 -26.89 10.79 0.40
C VAL A 49 -26.81 9.56 1.30
N ASN A 50 -26.01 8.58 0.90
CA ASN A 50 -25.73 7.43 1.76
C ASN A 50 -25.14 7.98 3.06
N ALA A 51 -25.70 7.58 4.20
CA ALA A 51 -25.29 8.07 5.53
C ALA A 51 -23.85 7.68 5.93
N GLY A 52 -23.07 7.11 5.00
CA GLY A 52 -21.75 6.57 5.25
C GLY A 52 -21.79 5.29 6.09
N GLY A 53 -20.71 4.52 6.00
CA GLY A 53 -20.47 3.44 6.95
C GLY A 53 -19.93 3.98 8.29
N ARG A 54 -19.62 3.05 9.20
CA ARG A 54 -18.95 3.39 10.47
C ARG A 54 -17.69 4.23 10.22
N PRO A 55 -17.46 5.30 11.01
CA PRO A 55 -16.23 6.08 10.92
C PRO A 55 -14.98 5.22 11.07
N ARG A 56 -13.92 5.64 10.39
CA ARG A 56 -12.63 4.95 10.44
C ARG A 56 -12.01 5.12 11.83
N LYS A 57 -11.32 4.08 12.30
CA LYS A 57 -10.59 4.11 13.57
C LYS A 57 -9.32 4.97 13.51
N LEU A 58 -8.71 5.06 12.34
CA LEU A 58 -7.54 5.89 12.08
C LEU A 58 -7.87 6.93 11.02
N THR A 59 -7.40 8.15 11.25
CA THR A 59 -7.51 9.26 10.31
C THR A 59 -6.41 9.17 9.25
N ASP A 60 -6.55 9.95 8.17
CA ASP A 60 -5.49 10.09 7.17
C ASP A 60 -4.27 10.86 7.74
N GLY A 61 -4.43 11.57 8.87
CA GLY A 61 -3.34 12.20 9.63
C GLY A 61 -2.50 11.17 10.38
N ASP A 62 -3.14 10.22 11.06
CA ASP A 62 -2.47 9.13 11.78
C ASP A 62 -1.67 8.25 10.81
N ALA A 63 -2.25 7.95 9.65
CA ALA A 63 -1.57 7.20 8.59
C ALA A 63 -0.30 7.92 8.10
N ARG A 64 -0.35 9.25 7.96
CA ARG A 64 0.82 10.08 7.60
C ARG A 64 1.86 10.14 8.72
N ALA A 65 1.45 10.12 9.98
CA ALA A 65 2.37 10.03 11.11
C ALA A 65 3.13 8.70 11.10
N VAL A 66 2.43 7.59 10.87
CA VAL A 66 3.04 6.26 10.68
C VAL A 66 3.99 6.25 9.48
N GLU A 67 3.59 6.84 8.34
CA GLU A 67 4.45 6.97 7.15
C GLU A 67 5.78 7.67 7.48
N ARG A 68 5.74 8.78 8.24
CA ARG A 68 6.96 9.52 8.63
C ARG A 68 7.93 8.65 9.42
N LEU A 69 7.44 7.89 10.41
CA LEU A 69 8.28 7.01 11.21
C LEU A 69 8.93 5.89 10.39
N LEU A 70 8.17 5.31 9.46
CA LEU A 70 8.67 4.28 8.55
C LEU A 70 9.72 4.83 7.58
N ARG A 71 9.52 6.04 7.03
CA ARG A 71 10.46 6.68 6.10
C ARG A 71 11.77 7.12 6.75
N LYS A 72 11.71 7.62 7.98
CA LYS A 72 12.91 7.93 8.78
C LYS A 72 13.64 6.68 9.27
N ASN A 73 13.10 5.49 9.00
CA ASN A 73 13.63 4.20 9.44
C ASN A 73 13.75 4.11 10.98
N GLU A 74 12.94 4.91 11.70
CA GLU A 74 12.81 4.86 13.16
C GLU A 74 12.00 3.64 13.61
N CYS A 75 11.11 3.15 12.75
CA CYS A 75 10.35 1.93 12.97
C CYS A 75 10.46 1.03 11.74
N ARG A 76 10.60 -0.28 11.94
CA ARG A 76 10.71 -1.27 10.86
C ARG A 76 9.35 -1.77 10.41
N THR A 77 8.36 -1.77 11.30
CA THR A 77 7.03 -2.32 11.01
C THR A 77 5.90 -1.32 11.31
N PRO A 78 4.76 -1.41 10.59
CA PRO A 78 3.60 -0.59 10.91
C PRO A 78 3.06 -0.80 12.34
N ARG A 79 3.26 -2.00 12.91
CA ARG A 79 2.86 -2.31 14.29
C ARG A 79 3.68 -1.51 15.29
N GLU A 80 4.99 -1.49 15.10
CA GLU A 80 5.92 -0.75 15.94
C GLU A 80 5.65 0.77 15.85
N ALA A 81 5.45 1.28 14.64
CA ALA A 81 5.10 2.68 14.43
C ALA A 81 3.75 3.06 15.07
N ALA A 82 2.75 2.18 15.01
CA ALA A 82 1.47 2.40 15.67
C ALA A 82 1.60 2.38 17.19
N ALA A 83 2.39 1.47 17.75
CA ALA A 83 2.67 1.43 19.19
C ALA A 83 3.41 2.70 19.66
N LYS A 84 4.39 3.18 18.90
CA LYS A 84 5.14 4.42 19.19
C LYS A 84 4.25 5.68 19.16
N LEU A 85 3.18 5.66 18.36
CA LEU A 85 2.19 6.72 18.28
C LEU A 85 0.98 6.48 19.20
N GLU A 86 1.03 5.45 20.05
CA GLU A 86 -0.05 5.05 20.97
C GLU A 86 -1.40 4.83 20.27
N LEU A 87 -1.36 4.46 18.99
CA LEU A 87 -2.55 4.23 18.19
C LEU A 87 -3.19 2.90 18.60
N GLN A 88 -4.36 2.98 19.21
CA GLN A 88 -5.16 1.82 19.62
C GLN A 88 -5.80 1.13 18.41
N ALA A 89 -5.01 0.55 17.50
CA ALA A 89 -5.48 -0.10 16.30
C ALA A 89 -4.75 -1.41 16.03
N SER A 90 -5.46 -2.38 15.46
CA SER A 90 -4.81 -3.62 15.02
C SER A 90 -3.82 -3.35 13.88
N THR A 91 -2.81 -4.19 13.73
CA THR A 91 -1.83 -4.08 12.65
C THR A 91 -2.49 -4.06 11.26
N TRP A 92 -3.59 -4.78 11.09
CA TRP A 92 -4.35 -4.80 9.83
C TRP A 92 -5.03 -3.45 9.54
N THR A 93 -5.56 -2.78 10.55
CA THR A 93 -6.16 -1.44 10.42
C THR A 93 -5.11 -0.41 10.01
N VAL A 94 -3.91 -0.48 10.59
CA VAL A 94 -2.78 0.39 10.22
C VAL A 94 -2.37 0.16 8.78
N ARG A 95 -2.22 -1.11 8.36
CA ARG A 95 -1.89 -1.46 6.96
C ARG A 95 -2.92 -0.96 5.96
N ARG A 96 -4.23 -1.13 6.24
CA ARG A 96 -5.30 -0.59 5.38
C ARG A 96 -5.22 0.93 5.27
N SER A 97 -4.91 1.61 6.37
CA SER A 97 -4.78 3.07 6.41
C SER A 97 -3.58 3.54 5.59
N LEU A 98 -2.45 2.81 5.66
CA LEU A 98 -1.28 3.03 4.81
C LEU A 98 -1.58 2.81 3.32
N ASN A 99 -2.22 1.70 2.97
CA ASN A 99 -2.61 1.42 1.58
C ASN A 99 -3.50 2.53 1.01
N LYS A 100 -4.40 3.08 1.83
CA LYS A 100 -5.32 4.14 1.42
C LYS A 100 -4.61 5.46 1.10
N ILE A 101 -3.52 5.78 1.79
CA ILE A 101 -2.69 6.95 1.46
C ILE A 101 -1.66 6.67 0.34
N GLY A 102 -1.73 5.48 -0.29
CA GLY A 102 -0.90 5.08 -1.43
C GLY A 102 0.41 4.38 -1.07
N MET A 103 0.60 3.96 0.18
CA MET A 103 1.79 3.23 0.61
C MET A 103 1.61 1.73 0.39
N VAL A 104 2.63 1.06 -0.13
CA VAL A 104 2.65 -0.39 -0.37
C VAL A 104 3.87 -1.00 0.28
N ALA A 105 3.73 -2.23 0.79
CA ALA A 105 4.85 -3.00 1.30
C ALA A 105 5.58 -3.72 0.17
N ALA A 106 6.91 -3.60 0.13
CA ALA A 106 7.78 -4.30 -0.80
C ALA A 106 8.93 -4.99 -0.06
N VAL A 107 9.50 -6.03 -0.68
CA VAL A 107 10.67 -6.73 -0.16
C VAL A 107 11.92 -5.88 -0.42
N LYS A 108 12.73 -5.64 0.61
CA LYS A 108 14.03 -4.99 0.47
C LYS A 108 14.94 -5.87 -0.40
N GLN A 109 15.46 -5.30 -1.48
CA GLN A 109 16.49 -5.96 -2.29
C GLN A 109 17.76 -6.15 -1.46
N LYS A 110 18.42 -7.30 -1.62
CA LYS A 110 19.74 -7.54 -1.02
C LYS A 110 20.81 -6.92 -1.91
N LYS A 111 21.66 -6.06 -1.38
CA LYS A 111 22.83 -5.52 -2.10
C LYS A 111 24.04 -5.48 -1.16
N PRO A 112 25.26 -5.62 -1.69
CA PRO A 112 26.46 -5.49 -0.87
C PRO A 112 26.52 -4.10 -0.24
N ALA A 113 26.95 -4.05 1.03
CA ALA A 113 27.25 -2.77 1.67
C ALA A 113 28.42 -2.10 0.94
N LEU A 114 28.17 -0.95 0.33
CA LEU A 114 29.21 -0.14 -0.31
C LEU A 114 29.48 1.10 0.56
N SER A 115 30.74 1.25 0.99
CA SER A 115 31.26 2.50 1.53
C SER A 115 31.52 3.49 0.39
N GLU A 116 31.60 4.78 0.70
CA GLU A 116 31.92 5.80 -0.32
C GLU A 116 33.27 5.54 -0.98
N ARG A 117 34.25 5.08 -0.21
CA ARG A 117 35.55 4.63 -0.71
C ARG A 117 35.39 3.52 -1.74
N ASN A 118 34.60 2.49 -1.42
CA ASN A 118 34.38 1.35 -2.32
C ASN A 118 33.65 1.80 -3.59
N VAL A 119 32.69 2.73 -3.50
CA VAL A 119 32.00 3.28 -4.67
C VAL A 119 32.99 4.00 -5.60
N LYS A 120 33.83 4.88 -5.04
CA LYS A 120 34.85 5.62 -5.81
C LYS A 120 35.85 4.68 -6.48
N ALA A 121 36.38 3.70 -5.74
CA ALA A 121 37.34 2.73 -6.25
C ALA A 121 36.74 1.89 -7.39
N ARG A 122 35.50 1.40 -7.23
CA ARG A 122 34.81 0.64 -8.29
C ARG A 122 34.55 1.48 -9.52
N LEU A 123 34.11 2.73 -9.36
CA LEU A 123 33.88 3.63 -10.48
C LEU A 123 35.19 3.94 -11.23
N HIS A 124 36.26 4.19 -10.49
CA HIS A 124 37.58 4.43 -11.07
C HIS A 124 38.07 3.19 -11.85
N PHE A 125 38.00 2.00 -11.25
CA PHE A 125 38.34 0.75 -11.91
C PHE A 125 37.58 0.54 -13.22
N CYS A 126 36.27 0.80 -13.24
CA CYS A 126 35.44 0.73 -14.44
C CYS A 126 35.84 1.77 -15.50
N ARG A 127 36.22 2.98 -15.09
CA ARG A 127 36.63 4.05 -16.02
C ARG A 127 37.96 3.75 -16.68
N GLU A 128 38.95 3.30 -15.92
CA GLU A 128 40.28 2.94 -16.45
C GLU A 128 40.22 1.80 -17.47
N ARG A 129 39.25 0.89 -17.32
CA ARG A 129 39.13 -0.35 -18.09
C ARG A 129 37.95 -0.32 -19.05
N LYS A 130 37.37 0.85 -19.28
CA LYS A 130 36.17 1.03 -20.13
C LYS A 130 36.46 0.62 -21.57
N ASP A 131 37.65 0.95 -22.07
CA ASP A 131 38.06 0.75 -23.45
C ASP A 131 38.99 -0.46 -23.61
N TRP A 132 39.04 -1.34 -22.61
CA TRP A 132 39.82 -2.58 -22.67
C TRP A 132 39.27 -3.54 -23.72
N THR A 133 40.19 -4.12 -24.48
CA THR A 133 39.89 -5.12 -25.51
C THR A 133 39.73 -6.52 -24.91
N ILE A 134 39.24 -7.47 -25.71
CA ILE A 134 39.14 -8.88 -25.29
C ILE A 134 40.53 -9.43 -24.93
N GLU A 135 41.57 -9.04 -25.68
CA GLU A 135 42.95 -9.43 -25.45
C GLU A 135 43.48 -8.93 -24.11
N ASP A 136 43.09 -7.73 -23.68
CA ASP A 136 43.43 -7.21 -22.35
C ASP A 136 42.76 -8.02 -21.23
N TRP A 137 41.47 -8.37 -21.41
CA TRP A 137 40.74 -9.18 -20.43
C TRP A 137 41.26 -10.61 -20.32
N LYS A 138 41.79 -11.21 -21.40
CA LYS A 138 42.43 -12.55 -21.37
C LYS A 138 43.63 -12.62 -20.44
N ARG A 139 44.25 -11.48 -20.10
CA ARG A 139 45.39 -11.39 -19.17
C ARG A 139 44.97 -11.32 -17.70
N VAL A 140 43.67 -11.18 -17.42
CA VAL A 140 43.13 -11.10 -16.07
C VAL A 140 42.72 -12.50 -15.59
N ILE A 141 43.31 -12.92 -14.48
CA ILE A 141 42.86 -14.10 -13.74
C ILE A 141 41.89 -13.63 -12.66
N TRP A 142 40.70 -14.20 -12.65
CA TRP A 142 39.70 -13.95 -11.62
C TRP A 142 39.74 -15.06 -10.59
N SER A 143 39.63 -14.68 -9.32
CA SER A 143 39.26 -15.58 -8.24
C SER A 143 38.12 -14.93 -7.44
N ASP A 144 37.23 -15.75 -6.89
CA ASP A 144 36.20 -15.28 -5.96
C ASP A 144 36.09 -16.22 -4.76
N GLU A 145 35.52 -15.67 -3.70
CA GLU A 145 35.26 -16.38 -2.47
C GLU A 145 33.75 -16.54 -2.29
N THR A 146 33.29 -17.78 -2.27
CA THR A 146 31.87 -18.11 -2.06
C THR A 146 31.63 -18.53 -0.62
N LYS A 147 30.64 -17.90 0.01
CA LYS A 147 30.19 -18.20 1.38
C LYS A 147 29.04 -19.19 1.37
N ILE A 148 29.18 -20.29 2.09
CA ILE A 148 28.10 -21.26 2.37
C ILE A 148 27.68 -21.12 3.84
N ASN A 149 26.45 -20.65 4.07
CA ASN A 149 25.89 -20.50 5.42
C ASN A 149 25.52 -21.87 6.01
N ARG A 150 25.97 -22.18 7.23
CA ARG A 150 25.66 -23.46 7.92
C ARG A 150 24.34 -23.42 8.71
N TYR A 151 23.93 -22.25 9.20
CA TYR A 151 22.69 -22.05 9.95
C TYR A 151 22.08 -20.66 9.63
N GLN A 152 20.74 -20.59 9.72
CA GLN A 152 19.87 -19.42 9.48
C GLN A 152 19.81 -18.92 8.01
N SER A 153 18.60 -18.51 7.60
CA SER A 153 18.41 -17.79 6.33
C SER A 153 18.55 -16.28 6.55
N ASP A 154 19.14 -15.59 5.58
CA ASP A 154 19.17 -14.12 5.52
C ASP A 154 17.77 -13.55 5.19
N GLY A 155 16.76 -13.85 6.01
CA GLY A 155 15.32 -13.72 5.75
C GLY A 155 14.86 -12.40 5.13
N LYS A 156 13.64 -12.42 4.57
CA LYS A 156 13.07 -11.26 3.87
C LYS A 156 12.85 -10.10 4.84
N ALA A 157 13.37 -8.94 4.49
CA ALA A 157 13.02 -7.67 5.13
C ALA A 157 12.05 -6.92 4.23
N TYR A 158 11.09 -6.22 4.82
CA TYR A 158 10.13 -5.40 4.08
C TYR A 158 10.37 -3.92 4.35
N PHE A 159 9.93 -3.08 3.41
CA PHE A 159 9.84 -1.64 3.58
C PHE A 159 8.52 -1.16 2.96
N TRP A 160 8.09 0.03 3.38
CA TRP A 160 6.90 0.67 2.86
C TRP A 160 7.31 1.84 1.96
N HIS A 161 6.73 1.94 0.77
CA HIS A 161 7.03 3.01 -0.19
C HIS A 161 5.81 3.35 -1.07
N ARG A 162 5.93 4.42 -1.85
CA ARG A 162 5.00 4.69 -2.96
C ARG A 162 5.55 4.08 -4.25
N PRO A 163 4.72 3.42 -5.09
CA PRO A 163 5.20 2.71 -6.28
C PRO A 163 6.04 3.55 -7.26
N GLN A 164 5.82 4.86 -7.33
CA GLN A 164 6.52 5.77 -8.25
C GLN A 164 7.90 6.24 -7.73
N GLU A 165 8.29 5.87 -6.51
CA GLU A 165 9.53 6.35 -5.88
C GLU A 165 10.76 5.54 -6.29
N LYS A 166 11.88 6.25 -6.53
CA LYS A 166 13.19 5.62 -6.71
C LYS A 166 13.65 4.98 -5.40
N LEU A 167 14.26 3.80 -5.52
CA LEU A 167 14.78 3.04 -4.38
C LEU A 167 15.90 3.81 -3.67
N GLN A 168 15.72 4.06 -2.38
CA GLN A 168 16.67 4.75 -1.52
C GLN A 168 17.62 3.78 -0.81
N ARG A 169 18.79 4.26 -0.37
CA ARG A 169 19.82 3.43 0.29
C ARG A 169 19.29 2.68 1.52
N GLY A 170 18.41 3.30 2.32
CA GLY A 170 17.78 2.67 3.50
C GLY A 170 16.70 1.63 3.18
N GLN A 171 16.23 1.57 1.95
CA GLN A 171 15.23 0.62 1.46
C GLN A 171 15.87 -0.67 0.92
N VAL A 172 17.19 -0.75 0.95
CA VAL A 172 17.98 -1.92 0.57
C VAL A 172 18.43 -2.66 1.84
N LYS A 173 18.38 -3.99 1.82
CA LYS A 173 19.00 -4.81 2.85
C LYS A 173 20.48 -4.94 2.48
N GLN A 174 21.33 -4.27 3.24
CA GLN A 174 22.77 -4.41 3.05
C GLN A 174 23.23 -5.79 3.51
N THR A 175 24.02 -6.45 2.67
CA THR A 175 24.66 -7.73 2.99
C THR A 175 26.15 -7.51 3.24
N VAL A 176 26.64 -8.03 4.37
CA VAL A 176 28.06 -8.13 4.69
C VAL A 176 28.51 -9.57 4.48
N LYS A 177 29.63 -9.78 3.78
CA LYS A 177 30.13 -11.14 3.50
C LYS A 177 30.66 -11.81 4.79
N PHE A 178 31.22 -11.06 5.73
CA PHE A 178 31.95 -11.58 6.90
C PHE A 178 31.11 -11.51 8.20
N GLY A 179 31.30 -12.47 9.12
CA GLY A 179 30.78 -12.38 10.50
C GLY A 179 29.79 -13.45 10.99
N GLY A 180 29.83 -14.68 10.48
CA GLY A 180 29.01 -15.79 11.00
C GLY A 180 29.62 -17.17 10.75
N GLY A 181 29.09 -18.22 11.37
CA GLY A 181 29.52 -19.61 11.18
C GLY A 181 29.20 -20.14 9.78
N SER A 182 30.09 -19.86 8.83
CA SER A 182 29.97 -20.23 7.41
C SER A 182 31.27 -20.83 6.91
N LEU A 183 31.18 -21.74 5.94
CA LEU A 183 32.35 -22.21 5.20
C LEU A 183 32.63 -21.24 4.06
N MET A 184 33.89 -20.85 3.91
CA MET A 184 34.34 -20.06 2.77
C MET A 184 35.10 -20.97 1.81
N ILE A 185 34.76 -20.91 0.52
CA ILE A 185 35.41 -21.70 -0.54
C ILE A 185 36.01 -20.73 -1.54
N TRP A 186 37.24 -21.02 -1.96
CA TRP A 186 37.98 -20.29 -2.99
C TRP A 186 37.91 -21.04 -4.31
N GLY A 187 37.72 -20.29 -5.40
CA GLY A 187 37.71 -20.80 -6.76
C GLY A 187 37.93 -19.70 -7.79
#